data_AF-A0A506UA79-F1
#
_entry.id   AF-A0A506UA79-F1
#
_cell.length_a   1.000
_cell.length_b   1.000
_cell.length_c   1.000
_cell.angle_alpha   90.00
_cell.angle_beta   90.00
_cell.angle_gamma   90.00
#
_symmetry.space_group_name_H-M   'P 1'
#
loop_
_entity.id
_entity.type
_entity.pdbx_description
1 polymer ?
#
loop_
_entity_poly.entity_id
_entity_poly.type
_entity_poly.pdbx_seq_one_letter_code
_entity_poly.pdbx_strand_id
1 'polypeptide(L)'
;MSLSFEWGPTKACFDPKSPPIHLSDVPEKAARIDFVLHDLDAPDFHHGGGSLRYHGRAEVPYGAFRYKGPCPPEGTRHTYELVATAHGAGGEVLATAMARQPYSRP
;
A
#
# COMPACT_ATOMS: atom_id res chain seq x y z
N MET A 1 12.36 -8.92 1.27
CA MET A 1 11.39 -7.88 1.63
C MET A 1 10.04 -8.51 1.87
N SER A 2 9.40 -8.14 2.97
CA SER A 2 7.99 -8.44 3.22
C SER A 2 7.21 -7.15 3.46
N LEU A 3 5.90 -7.24 3.31
CA LEU A 3 4.96 -6.17 3.58
C LEU A 3 3.79 -6.75 4.38
N SER A 4 3.32 -6.03 5.38
CA SER A 4 2.03 -6.26 6.02
C SER A 4 1.33 -4.93 6.30
N PHE A 5 0.01 -4.95 6.34
CA PHE A 5 -0.79 -3.79 6.69
C PHE A 5 -2.13 -4.22 7.25
N GLU A 6 -2.77 -3.30 7.96
CA GLU A 6 -4.15 -3.39 8.40
C GLU A 6 -4.85 -2.07 8.05
N TRP A 7 -6.16 -2.09 7.87
CA TRP A 7 -6.90 -0.86 7.55
C TRP A 7 -6.85 0.18 8.67
N GLY A 8 -6.75 -0.26 9.94
CA GLY A 8 -6.62 0.63 11.09
C GLY A 8 -7.64 1.78 11.07
N PRO A 9 -7.21 3.06 11.09
CA PRO A 9 -8.11 4.21 11.10
C PRO A 9 -8.67 4.61 9.72
N THR A 10 -8.49 3.79 8.69
CA THR A 10 -8.95 4.08 7.32
C THR A 10 -10.46 4.29 7.31
N LYS A 11 -10.89 5.45 6.80
CA LYS A 11 -12.30 5.78 6.65
C LYS A 11 -12.88 5.14 5.41
N ALA A 12 -14.17 4.82 5.47
CA ALA A 12 -14.89 4.31 4.33
C ALA A 12 -14.89 5.34 3.19
N CYS A 13 -14.73 4.81 1.98
CA CYS A 13 -14.84 5.51 0.72
C CYS A 13 -13.82 6.61 0.46
N PHE A 14 -12.75 6.18 -0.24
CA PHE A 14 -11.71 7.04 -0.80
C PHE A 14 -11.03 7.93 0.24
N ASP A 15 -10.85 7.44 1.46
CA ASP A 15 -9.92 8.06 2.41
C ASP A 15 -8.58 8.28 1.70
N PRO A 16 -8.09 9.53 1.61
CA PRO A 16 -6.88 9.82 0.85
C PRO A 16 -5.61 9.40 1.59
N LYS A 17 -5.70 8.89 2.81
CA LYS A 17 -4.56 8.55 3.66
C LYS A 17 -4.25 7.05 3.56
N SER A 18 -3.02 6.71 3.16
CA SER A 18 -2.55 5.32 3.16
C SER A 18 -2.71 4.66 4.54
N PRO A 19 -2.98 3.34 4.63
CA PRO A 19 -3.03 2.64 5.92
C PRO A 19 -1.66 2.62 6.60
N PRO A 20 -1.58 2.33 7.90
CA PRO A 20 -0.33 1.91 8.52
C PRO A 20 0.23 0.66 7.82
N ILE A 21 1.52 0.68 7.46
CA ILE A 21 2.19 -0.42 6.77
C ILE A 21 3.48 -0.76 7.53
N HIS A 22 3.79 -2.05 7.61
CA HIS A 22 5.06 -2.54 8.10
C HIS A 22 5.84 -3.24 6.99
N LEU A 23 7.13 -2.94 6.91
CA LEU A 23 8.08 -3.50 5.96
C LEU A 23 9.19 -4.22 6.73
N SER A 24 9.55 -5.43 6.29
CA SER A 24 10.74 -6.14 6.77
C SER A 24 11.66 -6.51 5.61
N ASP A 25 12.92 -6.81 5.93
CA ASP A 25 13.90 -7.34 4.97
C ASP A 25 13.99 -6.50 3.68
N VAL A 26 13.88 -5.18 3.82
CA VAL A 26 14.04 -4.23 2.72
C VAL A 26 15.52 -4.24 2.31
N PRO A 27 15.85 -4.36 1.01
CA PRO A 27 17.24 -4.36 0.57
C PRO A 27 18.01 -3.14 1.09
N GLU A 28 19.23 -3.35 1.58
CA GLU A 28 20.05 -2.28 2.19
C GLU A 28 20.28 -1.09 1.25
N LYS A 29 20.34 -1.34 -0.06
CA LYS A 29 20.55 -0.32 -1.10
C LYS A 29 19.26 0.40 -1.53
N ALA A 30 18.11 0.09 -0.94
CA ALA A 30 16.86 0.74 -1.27
C ALA A 30 16.90 2.23 -0.87
N ALA A 31 16.56 3.09 -1.83
CA ALA A 31 16.50 4.53 -1.64
C ALA A 31 15.05 5.07 -1.68
N ARG A 32 14.14 4.32 -2.31
CA ARG A 32 12.72 4.68 -2.47
C ARG A 32 11.85 3.43 -2.42
N ILE A 33 10.66 3.55 -1.84
CA ILE A 33 9.61 2.54 -1.95
C ILE A 33 8.42 3.18 -2.69
N ASP A 34 7.96 2.52 -3.75
CA ASP A 34 6.76 2.89 -4.49
C ASP A 34 5.63 1.94 -4.08
N PHE A 35 4.48 2.50 -3.72
CA PHE A 35 3.30 1.76 -3.28
C PHE A 35 2.18 1.90 -4.31
N VAL A 36 1.46 0.80 -4.54
CA VAL A 36 0.24 0.79 -5.37
C VAL A 36 -0.80 -0.11 -4.70
N LEU A 37 -2.05 0.35 -4.64
CA LEU A 37 -3.18 -0.47 -4.21
C LEU A 37 -3.94 -0.97 -5.44
N HIS A 38 -4.27 -2.25 -5.45
CA HIS A 38 -5.15 -2.89 -6.42
C HIS A 38 -6.40 -3.42 -5.73
N ASP A 39 -7.57 -3.20 -6.33
CA ASP A 39 -8.80 -3.90 -5.97
C ASP A 39 -8.90 -5.16 -6.83
N LEU A 40 -8.86 -6.33 -6.20
CA LEU A 40 -8.90 -7.60 -6.92
C LEU A 40 -10.32 -7.94 -7.41
N ASP A 41 -11.35 -7.29 -6.86
CA ASP A 41 -12.75 -7.45 -7.25
C ASP A 41 -13.21 -6.34 -8.22
N ALA A 42 -12.43 -5.25 -8.34
CA ALA A 42 -12.64 -4.18 -9.31
C ALA A 42 -11.32 -3.76 -10.00
N PRO A 43 -10.72 -4.63 -10.84
CA PRO A 43 -9.35 -4.45 -11.36
C PRO A 43 -9.17 -3.20 -12.24
N ASP A 44 -10.24 -2.70 -12.85
CA ASP A 44 -10.21 -1.50 -13.68
C ASP A 44 -10.23 -0.20 -12.85
N PHE A 45 -10.49 -0.28 -11.54
CA PHE A 45 -10.47 0.90 -10.67
C PHE A 45 -9.04 1.21 -10.20
N HIS A 46 -8.51 2.33 -10.67
CA HIS A 46 -7.19 2.80 -10.24
C HIS A 46 -7.25 3.50 -8.87
N HIS A 47 -6.90 2.75 -7.82
CA HIS A 47 -6.71 3.29 -6.47
C HIS A 47 -5.44 4.16 -6.35
N GLY A 48 -4.44 3.91 -7.21
CA GLY A 48 -3.17 4.63 -7.19
C GLY A 48 -2.32 4.24 -5.98
N GLY A 49 -1.53 5.19 -5.51
CA GLY A 49 -0.56 5.00 -4.43
C GLY A 49 0.47 6.12 -4.45
N GLY A 50 1.63 5.91 -3.83
CA GLY A 50 2.64 6.96 -3.74
C GLY A 50 4.03 6.44 -3.47
N SER A 51 4.99 7.36 -3.57
CA SER A 51 6.41 7.08 -3.42
C SER A 51 6.96 7.70 -2.14
N LEU A 52 7.74 6.95 -1.38
CA LEU A 52 8.41 7.41 -0.18
C LEU A 52 9.92 7.23 -0.31
N ARG A 53 10.69 8.22 0.17
CA ARG A 53 12.14 8.02 0.37
C ARG A 53 12.33 7.01 1.49
N TYR A 54 13.19 6.03 1.26
CA TYR A 54 13.50 5.00 2.24
C TYR A 54 14.75 5.39 3.04
N HIS A 55 14.59 5.45 4.36
CA HIS A 55 15.66 5.78 5.30
C HIS A 55 15.85 4.67 6.34
N GLY A 56 15.59 3.41 5.96
CA GLY A 56 15.76 2.26 6.86
C GLY A 56 14.63 2.04 7.87
N ARG A 57 13.50 2.75 7.73
CA ARG A 57 12.36 2.61 8.67
C ARG A 57 11.44 1.47 8.24
N ALA A 58 11.17 0.55 9.15
CA ALA A 58 10.22 -0.54 8.94
C ALA A 58 8.76 -0.07 8.92
N GLU A 59 8.44 1.00 9.65
CA GLU A 59 7.08 1.51 9.80
C GLU A 59 6.79 2.66 8.85
N VAL A 60 5.68 2.54 8.13
CA VAL A 60 5.08 3.61 7.33
C VAL A 60 3.78 4.05 8.02
N PRO A 61 3.72 5.29 8.53
CA PRO A 61 2.56 5.73 9.31
C PRO A 61 1.33 5.93 8.41
N TYR A 62 0.16 5.92 9.05
CA TYR A 62 -1.10 6.28 8.39
C TYR A 62 -1.00 7.67 7.73
N GLY A 63 -1.38 7.74 6.46
CA GLY A 63 -1.32 8.95 5.65
C GLY A 63 0.08 9.37 5.18
N ALA A 64 1.07 8.47 5.23
CA ALA A 64 2.40 8.74 4.68
C ALA A 64 2.38 9.09 3.19
N PHE A 65 1.45 8.51 2.43
CA PHE A 65 1.21 8.86 1.03
C PHE A 65 -0.29 8.93 0.71
N ARG A 66 -0.59 9.50 -0.47
CA ARG A 66 -1.95 9.65 -0.97
C ARG A 66 -2.32 8.55 -1.94
N TYR A 67 -3.55 8.08 -1.84
CA TYR A 67 -4.18 7.15 -2.77
C TYR A 67 -5.71 7.37 -2.74
N LYS A 68 -6.47 6.52 -3.41
CA LYS A 68 -7.91 6.37 -3.15
C LYS A 68 -8.09 5.14 -2.27
N GLY A 69 -8.51 5.31 -1.02
CA GLY A 69 -8.82 4.19 -0.14
C GLY A 69 -9.97 3.29 -0.60
N PRO A 70 -10.22 2.16 0.08
CA PRO A 70 -11.26 1.22 -0.29
C PRO A 70 -12.64 1.88 -0.29
N CYS A 71 -13.44 1.60 -1.32
CA CYS A 71 -14.84 2.02 -1.43
C CYS A 71 -15.62 0.95 -2.19
N PRO A 72 -15.71 -0.28 -1.66
CA PRO A 72 -16.58 -1.26 -2.29
C PRO A 72 -18.04 -0.76 -2.25
N PRO A 73 -18.92 -1.30 -3.11
CA PRO A 73 -20.36 -1.09 -2.99
C PRO A 73 -20.86 -1.34 -1.56
N GLU A 74 -21.92 -0.64 -1.18
CA GLU A 74 -22.52 -0.81 0.15
C GLU A 74 -22.99 -2.27 0.37
N GLY A 75 -22.69 -2.82 1.55
CA GLY A 75 -23.02 -4.21 1.89
C GLY A 75 -22.12 -5.27 1.24
N THR A 76 -21.09 -4.89 0.48
CA THR A 76 -20.15 -5.84 -0.14
C THR A 76 -18.77 -5.81 0.52
N ARG A 77 -17.98 -6.84 0.19
CA ARG A 77 -16.61 -7.02 0.65
C ARG A 77 -15.71 -7.24 -0.56
N HIS A 78 -14.70 -6.39 -0.70
CA HIS A 78 -13.67 -6.54 -1.73
C HIS A 78 -12.34 -6.91 -1.07
N THR A 79 -11.46 -7.53 -1.84
CA THR A 79 -10.10 -7.90 -1.47
C THR A 79 -9.12 -6.94 -2.16
N TYR A 80 -8.30 -6.27 -1.37
CA TYR A 80 -7.31 -5.33 -1.88
C TYR A 80 -5.90 -5.90 -1.74
N GLU A 81 -5.08 -5.70 -2.75
CA GLU A 81 -3.65 -6.04 -2.75
C GLU A 81 -2.83 -4.75 -2.73
N LEU A 82 -2.07 -4.55 -1.65
CA LEU A 82 -1.09 -3.49 -1.56
C LEU A 82 0.27 -4.03 -2.00
N VAL A 83 0.84 -3.42 -3.03
CA VAL A 83 2.14 -3.75 -3.59
C VAL A 83 3.13 -2.66 -3.17
N ALA A 84 4.31 -3.07 -2.70
CA ALA A 84 5.46 -2.20 -2.47
C ALA A 84 6.63 -2.65 -3.33
N THR A 85 7.23 -1.70 -4.06
CA THR A 85 8.42 -1.92 -4.88
C THR A 85 9.57 -1.08 -4.33
N ALA A 86 10.64 -1.75 -3.91
CA ALA A 86 11.86 -1.10 -3.48
C ALA A 86 12.74 -0.79 -4.67
N HIS A 87 13.13 0.48 -4.79
CA HIS A 87 14.04 0.97 -5.81
C HIS A 87 15.37 1.41 -5.21
N GLY A 88 16.46 1.12 -5.91
CA GLY A 88 17.77 1.66 -5.59
C GLY A 88 17.92 3.12 -6.04
N ALA A 89 19.08 3.71 -5.75
CA ALA A 89 19.35 5.11 -6.06
C ALA A 89 19.37 5.40 -7.58
N GLY A 90 19.70 4.40 -8.40
CA GLY A 90 19.65 4.49 -9.87
C GLY A 90 18.26 4.28 -10.46
N GLY A 91 17.26 3.98 -9.63
CA GLY A 91 15.88 3.69 -10.05
C GLY A 91 15.61 2.22 -10.37
N GLU A 92 16.63 1.36 -10.34
CA GLU A 92 16.50 -0.07 -10.51
C GLU A 92 15.59 -0.69 -9.45
N VAL A 93 14.81 -1.70 -9.83
CA VAL A 93 14.00 -2.47 -8.89
C VAL A 93 14.90 -3.45 -8.13
N LEU A 94 14.87 -3.38 -6.81
CA LEU A 94 15.65 -4.25 -5.92
C LEU A 94 14.81 -5.36 -5.31
N ALA A 95 13.54 -5.09 -5.02
CA ALA A 95 12.60 -6.08 -4.49
C ALA A 95 11.15 -5.62 -4.68
N THR A 96 10.21 -6.57 -4.67
CA THR A 96 8.78 -6.32 -4.61
C THR A 96 8.19 -7.16 -3.48
N ALA A 97 7.25 -6.59 -2.72
CA ALA A 97 6.45 -7.30 -1.74
C ALA A 97 4.98 -6.95 -1.94
N MET A 98 4.09 -7.85 -1.53
CA MET A 98 2.64 -7.67 -1.61
C MET A 98 1.98 -8.23 -0.36
N ALA A 99 0.87 -7.63 0.04
CA ALA A 99 -0.04 -8.20 1.01
C ALA A 99 -1.48 -7.93 0.60
N ARG A 100 -2.39 -8.78 1.08
CA ARG A 100 -3.81 -8.67 0.81
C ARG A 100 -4.58 -8.43 2.08
N GLN A 101 -5.51 -7.49 2.04
CA GLN A 101 -6.49 -7.29 3.11
C GLN A 101 -7.90 -7.13 2.53
N PRO A 102 -8.90 -7.77 3.13
CA PRO A 102 -10.29 -7.54 2.77
C PRO A 102 -10.81 -6.25 3.41
N TYR A 103 -11.70 -5.54 2.72
CA TYR A 103 -12.45 -4.42 3.31
C TYR A 103 -13.95 -4.61 3.04
N SER A 104 -14.74 -4.60 4.10
CA SER A 104 -16.20 -4.61 4.00
C SER A 104 -16.73 -3.20 4.20
N ARG A 105 -17.59 -2.73 3.30
CA ARG A 105 -18.38 -1.53 3.57
C ARG A 105 -19.68 -1.98 4.26
N PRO A 106 -19.89 -1.60 5.53
CA PRO A 106 -21.11 -1.93 6.24
C PRO A 106 -22.33 -1.30 5.57
#